data_AF-A0A7S7LBR2-F1
#
_entry.id   AF-A0A7S7LBR2-F1
#
_cell.length_a   1.000
_cell.length_b   1.000
_cell.length_c   1.000
_cell.angle_alpha   90.00
_cell.angle_beta   90.00
_cell.angle_gamma   90.00
#
_symmetry.space_group_name_H-M   'P 1'
#
loop_
_entity.id
_entity.type
_entity.pdbx_description
1 polymer ?
#
loop_
_entity_poly.entity_id
_entity_poly.type
_entity_poly.pdbx_seq_one_letter_code
_entity_poly.pdbx_strand_id
1 'polypeptide(L)'
;MCRLLLITLISVMLLGCSVNEVIRVGTPFNDKRGEGVDFHTEVTDREAITKVRTIINSLEEIEEPHYLKDIPDAFISLDRLAESVSEIRRYIWYQDDGSAILNVDGGSKFYNMTKQQHNELKRILEES
;
A
#
# COMPACT_ATOMS: atom_id res chain seq x y z
N MET A 1 -11.40 58.64 19.57
CA MET A 1 -11.17 57.92 18.29
C MET A 1 -9.95 57.01 18.46
N CYS A 2 -10.17 55.82 19.03
CA CYS A 2 -9.13 54.80 19.13
C CYS A 2 -9.29 53.86 17.94
N ARG A 3 -8.35 53.92 17.00
CA ARG A 3 -8.27 53.00 15.85
C ARG A 3 -7.98 51.59 16.37
N LEU A 4 -9.01 50.74 16.47
CA LEU A 4 -8.79 49.30 16.66
C LEU A 4 -8.26 48.73 15.33
N LEU A 5 -7.03 48.21 15.38
CA LEU A 5 -6.44 47.35 14.36
C LEU A 5 -7.31 46.10 14.23
N LEU A 6 -8.01 45.96 13.10
CA LEU A 6 -8.61 44.70 12.69
C LEU A 6 -7.48 43.79 12.19
N ILE A 7 -6.99 42.91 13.06
CA ILE A 7 -6.09 41.83 12.67
C ILE A 7 -6.94 40.84 11.87
N THR A 8 -6.83 40.89 10.55
CA THR A 8 -7.33 39.84 9.67
C THR A 8 -6.54 38.57 9.97
N LEU A 9 -7.14 37.66 10.76
CA LEU A 9 -6.73 36.25 10.80
C LEU A 9 -6.97 35.70 9.39
N ILE A 10 -5.94 35.76 8.56
CA ILE A 10 -5.82 34.89 7.40
C ILE A 10 -5.61 33.50 8.01
N SER A 11 -6.72 32.82 8.29
CA SER A 11 -6.72 31.37 8.40
C SER A 11 -6.23 30.87 7.06
N VAL A 12 -4.93 30.60 6.99
CA VAL A 12 -4.35 29.73 5.98
C VAL A 12 -5.00 28.38 6.24
N MET A 13 -6.19 28.19 5.67
CA MET A 13 -6.66 26.87 5.30
C MET A 13 -5.56 26.37 4.37
N LEU A 14 -4.63 25.61 4.94
CA LEU A 14 -3.84 24.65 4.20
C LEU A 14 -4.88 23.73 3.57
N LEU A 15 -5.35 24.13 2.39
CA LEU A 15 -5.79 23.23 1.34
C LEU A 15 -4.57 22.35 1.12
N GLY A 16 -4.45 21.30 1.95
CA GLY A 16 -3.57 20.20 1.66
C GLY A 16 -3.98 19.79 0.27
N CYS A 17 -3.10 20.03 -0.71
CA CYS A 17 -3.22 19.45 -2.03
C CYS A 17 -3.57 17.99 -1.77
N SER A 18 -4.78 17.56 -2.15
CA SER A 18 -5.18 16.17 -1.96
C SER A 18 -4.15 15.36 -2.74
N VAL A 19 -3.19 14.75 -2.04
CA VAL A 19 -2.27 13.83 -2.66
C VAL A 19 -3.18 12.70 -3.10
N ASN A 20 -3.36 12.60 -4.41
CA ASN A 20 -4.29 11.64 -5.00
C ASN A 20 -3.59 10.28 -4.96
N GLU A 21 -3.60 9.69 -3.77
CA GLU A 21 -2.96 8.41 -3.47
C GLU A 21 -4.03 7.32 -3.50
N VAL A 22 -3.69 6.18 -4.09
CA VAL A 22 -4.59 5.03 -4.15
C VAL A 22 -3.82 3.76 -3.83
N ILE A 23 -4.37 2.96 -2.92
CA ILE A 23 -3.96 1.57 -2.77
C ILE A 23 -4.82 0.73 -3.69
N ARG A 24 -4.19 -0.21 -4.40
CA ARG A 24 -4.91 -1.22 -5.16
C ARG A 24 -4.49 -2.61 -4.72
N VAL A 25 -5.47 -3.49 -4.56
CA VAL A 25 -5.24 -4.91 -4.31
C VAL A 25 -5.84 -5.72 -5.45
N GLY A 26 -5.09 -6.71 -5.91
CA GLY A 26 -5.51 -7.58 -6.99
C GLY A 26 -4.90 -8.96 -6.91
N THR A 27 -5.33 -9.82 -7.82
CA THR A 27 -4.83 -11.17 -7.97
C THR A 27 -3.95 -11.26 -9.22
N PRO A 28 -2.65 -11.60 -9.09
CA PRO A 28 -1.80 -11.88 -10.24
C PRO A 28 -2.34 -13.04 -11.08
N PHE A 29 -2.17 -12.95 -12.40
CA PHE A 29 -2.46 -14.04 -13.31
C PHE A 29 -1.32 -14.21 -14.32
N ASN A 30 -1.10 -15.46 -14.73
CA ASN A 30 -0.29 -15.81 -15.88
C ASN A 30 -1.04 -16.93 -16.63
N ASP A 31 -1.88 -16.52 -17.57
CA ASP A 31 -2.80 -17.40 -18.30
C ASP A 31 -2.84 -17.04 -19.80
N LYS A 32 -3.86 -17.51 -20.52
CA LYS A 32 -4.02 -17.24 -21.96
C LYS A 32 -4.18 -15.75 -22.30
N ARG A 33 -4.49 -14.90 -21.31
CA ARG A 33 -4.55 -13.44 -21.41
C ARG A 33 -3.16 -12.78 -21.34
N GLY A 34 -2.11 -13.55 -21.02
CA GLY A 34 -0.78 -13.05 -20.72
C GLY A 34 -0.52 -12.96 -19.22
N GLU A 35 0.41 -12.10 -18.84
CA GLU A 35 0.76 -11.80 -17.45
C GLU A 35 0.16 -10.45 -17.02
N GLY A 36 -0.42 -10.40 -15.81
CA GLY A 36 -1.01 -9.18 -15.28
C GLY A 36 -1.58 -9.33 -13.88
N VAL A 37 -2.32 -8.32 -13.43
CA VAL A 37 -3.01 -8.30 -12.14
C VAL A 37 -4.47 -7.88 -12.35
N ASP A 38 -5.40 -8.71 -11.88
CA ASP A 38 -6.82 -8.37 -11.84
C ASP A 38 -7.11 -7.63 -10.51
N PHE A 39 -7.19 -6.30 -10.56
CA PHE A 39 -7.49 -5.47 -9.39
C PHE A 39 -8.97 -5.56 -9.01
N HIS A 40 -9.23 -5.75 -7.72
CA HIS A 40 -10.59 -5.91 -7.17
C HIS A 40 -10.87 -5.02 -5.95
N THR A 41 -9.87 -4.32 -5.43
CA THR A 41 -10.01 -3.39 -4.31
C THR A 41 -9.23 -2.11 -4.59
N GLU A 42 -9.85 -0.96 -4.33
CA GLU A 42 -9.21 0.35 -4.33
C GLU A 42 -9.49 1.06 -3.00
N VAL A 43 -8.47 1.66 -2.40
CA VAL A 43 -8.58 2.44 -1.15
C VAL A 43 -7.97 3.82 -1.35
N THR A 44 -8.76 4.86 -1.09
CA THR A 44 -8.34 6.27 -1.16
C THR A 44 -8.36 6.96 0.22
N ASP A 45 -8.70 6.22 1.28
CA ASP A 45 -8.68 6.77 2.64
C ASP A 45 -7.25 7.06 3.09
N ARG A 46 -7.01 8.31 3.52
CA ARG A 46 -5.67 8.79 3.86
C ARG A 46 -5.11 8.13 5.12
N GLU A 47 -5.95 7.81 6.08
CA GLU A 47 -5.53 7.16 7.32
C GLU A 47 -5.13 5.71 7.03
N ALA A 48 -5.95 4.99 6.27
CA ALA A 48 -5.65 3.64 5.79
C ALA A 48 -4.35 3.60 4.99
N ILE A 49 -4.17 4.52 4.03
CA ILE A 49 -2.93 4.64 3.24
C ILE A 49 -1.71 4.82 4.14
N THR A 50 -1.80 5.69 5.13
CA THR A 50 -0.71 5.93 6.08
C THR A 50 -0.38 4.66 6.88
N LYS A 51 -1.39 3.92 7.33
CA LYS A 51 -1.21 2.67 8.08
C LYS A 51 -0.60 1.56 7.22
N VAL A 52 -1.10 1.35 6.00
CA VAL A 52 -0.55 0.35 5.07
C VAL A 52 0.90 0.66 4.73
N ARG A 53 1.21 1.92 4.39
CA ARG A 53 2.59 2.37 4.13
C ARG A 53 3.51 2.07 5.33
N THR A 54 3.03 2.34 6.55
CA THR A 54 3.78 2.06 7.77
C THR A 54 4.05 0.56 7.95
N ILE A 55 3.04 -0.29 7.75
CA ILE A 55 3.20 -1.76 7.84
C ILE A 55 4.23 -2.25 6.83
N ILE A 56 4.07 -1.90 5.54
CA ILE A 56 4.94 -2.39 4.47
C ILE A 56 6.39 -1.93 4.65
N ASN A 57 6.61 -0.69 5.11
CA ASN A 57 7.96 -0.17 5.33
C ASN A 57 8.62 -0.70 6.62
N SER A 58 7.85 -1.35 7.50
CA SER A 58 8.34 -1.96 8.74
C SER A 58 8.68 -3.45 8.60
N LEU A 59 8.44 -4.04 7.44
CA LEU A 59 8.66 -5.48 7.24
C LEU A 59 10.16 -5.80 7.30
N GLU A 60 10.46 -6.96 7.87
CA GLU A 60 11.82 -7.48 7.96
C GLU A 60 12.25 -8.01 6.59
N GLU A 61 13.39 -7.54 6.09
CA GLU A 61 14.01 -8.09 4.86
C GLU A 61 14.55 -9.49 5.14
N ILE A 62 14.29 -10.43 4.24
CA ILE A 62 14.71 -11.83 4.33
C ILE A 62 15.42 -12.26 3.04
N GLU A 63 16.14 -13.38 3.11
CA GLU A 63 16.65 -14.05 1.92
C GLU A 63 15.51 -14.63 1.07
N GLU A 64 15.76 -14.79 -0.23
CA GLU A 64 14.80 -15.37 -1.17
C GLU A 64 14.43 -16.82 -0.77
N PRO A 65 13.15 -17.13 -0.54
CA PRO A 65 12.74 -18.49 -0.24
C PRO A 65 12.64 -19.35 -1.51
N HIS A 66 13.26 -20.54 -1.49
CA HIS A 66 13.26 -21.47 -2.62
C HIS A 66 11.93 -22.21 -2.86
N TYR A 67 10.94 -22.05 -1.98
CA TYR A 67 9.71 -22.84 -1.96
C TYR A 67 8.46 -22.05 -2.36
N LEU A 68 8.63 -20.83 -2.89
CA LEU A 68 7.50 -20.04 -3.36
C LEU A 68 6.87 -20.67 -4.61
N LYS A 69 5.54 -20.69 -4.65
CA LYS A 69 4.78 -21.02 -5.86
C LYS A 69 5.04 -19.97 -6.96
N ASP A 70 4.93 -20.40 -8.22
CA ASP A 70 5.24 -19.55 -9.38
C ASP A 70 4.37 -18.28 -9.46
N ILE A 71 3.08 -18.39 -9.12
CA ILE A 71 2.13 -17.27 -9.16
C ILE A 71 1.82 -16.81 -7.73
N PRO A 72 2.06 -15.54 -7.36
CA PRO A 72 1.71 -15.00 -6.05
C PRO A 72 0.20 -15.03 -5.78
N ASP A 73 -0.21 -15.04 -4.51
CA ASP A 73 -1.63 -15.02 -4.11
C ASP A 73 -2.29 -13.66 -4.34
N ALA A 74 -1.53 -12.60 -4.10
CA ALA A 74 -2.03 -11.24 -4.20
C ALA A 74 -0.94 -10.28 -4.66
N PHE A 75 -1.39 -9.11 -5.09
CA PHE A 75 -0.55 -7.98 -5.40
C PHE A 75 -1.14 -6.74 -4.73
N ILE A 76 -0.28 -5.92 -4.15
CA ILE A 76 -0.64 -4.61 -3.61
C ILE A 76 0.22 -3.52 -4.24
N SER A 77 -0.42 -2.44 -4.67
CA SER A 77 0.26 -1.19 -5.02
C SER A 77 -0.20 -0.02 -4.17
N LEU A 78 0.67 0.98 -4.02
CA LEU A 78 0.36 2.32 -3.54
C LEU A 78 0.86 3.30 -4.60
N ASP A 79 -0.05 3.96 -5.29
CA ASP A 79 0.25 4.88 -6.38
C ASP A 79 -0.01 6.33 -5.94
N ARG A 80 0.95 7.22 -6.21
CA ARG A 80 0.83 8.67 -6.04
C ARG A 80 0.47 9.27 -7.41
N LEU A 81 -0.83 9.30 -7.72
CA LEU A 81 -1.35 9.59 -9.06
C LEU A 81 -0.92 10.97 -9.57
N ALA A 82 -0.88 11.98 -8.71
CA ALA A 82 -0.46 13.33 -9.06
C ALA A 82 1.00 13.41 -9.54
N GLU A 83 1.84 12.46 -9.12
CA GLU A 83 3.25 12.39 -9.46
C GLU A 83 3.54 11.31 -10.52
N SER A 84 2.53 10.53 -10.92
CA SER A 84 2.69 9.37 -11.80
C SER A 84 3.75 8.38 -11.28
N VAL A 85 3.81 8.19 -9.96
CA VAL A 85 4.77 7.32 -9.28
C VAL A 85 4.02 6.19 -8.57
N SER A 86 4.47 4.95 -8.77
CA SER A 86 4.12 3.83 -7.90
C SER A 86 5.13 3.74 -6.76
N GLU A 87 4.69 4.10 -5.56
CA GLU A 87 5.54 4.12 -4.35
C GLU A 87 5.78 2.71 -3.81
N ILE A 88 4.72 1.91 -3.71
CA ILE A 88 4.78 0.53 -3.24
C ILE A 88 4.22 -0.36 -4.34
N ARG A 89 4.91 -1.46 -4.61
CA ARG A 89 4.45 -2.57 -5.46
C ARG A 89 4.98 -3.86 -4.87
N ARG A 90 4.10 -4.74 -4.41
CA ARG A 90 4.49 -6.00 -3.76
C ARG A 90 3.65 -7.16 -4.27
N TYR A 91 4.33 -8.23 -4.68
CA TYR A 91 3.73 -9.56 -4.80
C TYR A 91 3.70 -10.21 -3.43
N ILE A 92 2.64 -10.95 -3.12
CA ILE A 92 2.39 -11.53 -1.80
C ILE A 92 2.13 -13.03 -1.95
N TRP A 93 2.84 -13.84 -1.17
CA TRP A 93 2.61 -15.27 -1.00
C TRP A 93 2.13 -15.55 0.42
N TYR A 94 0.89 -15.98 0.57
CA TYR A 94 0.35 -16.38 1.87
C TYR A 94 0.93 -17.72 2.31
N GLN A 95 1.25 -17.82 3.59
CA GLN A 95 1.79 -19.03 4.21
C GLN A 95 0.72 -19.71 5.07
N ASP A 96 0.85 -21.02 5.30
CA ASP A 96 -0.11 -21.82 6.06
C ASP A 96 -0.28 -21.37 7.53
N ASP A 97 0.75 -20.75 8.11
CA ASP A 97 0.72 -20.23 9.48
C ASP A 97 -0.03 -18.88 9.60
N GLY A 98 -0.42 -18.30 8.46
CA GLY A 98 -1.08 -17.00 8.34
C GLY A 98 -0.12 -15.82 8.17
N SER A 99 1.19 -16.05 8.12
CA SER A 99 2.17 -15.06 7.67
C SER A 99 2.12 -14.89 6.14
N ALA A 100 2.91 -13.97 5.62
CA ALA A 100 3.06 -13.78 4.19
C ALA A 100 4.48 -13.36 3.83
N ILE A 101 4.92 -13.75 2.64
CA ILE A 101 6.19 -13.32 2.06
C ILE A 101 5.89 -12.31 0.96
N LEU A 102 6.67 -11.24 0.91
CA LEU A 102 6.48 -10.14 -0.03
C LEU A 102 7.72 -9.94 -0.86
N ASN A 103 7.55 -9.79 -2.17
CA ASN A 103 8.63 -9.41 -3.09
C ASN A 103 8.37 -8.03 -3.67
N VAL A 104 9.43 -7.23 -3.86
CA VAL A 104 9.35 -5.96 -4.58
C VAL A 104 9.24 -6.24 -6.07
N ASP A 105 8.16 -5.76 -6.71
CA ASP A 105 8.00 -5.93 -8.15
C ASP A 105 9.20 -5.35 -8.93
N GLY A 106 9.77 -6.15 -9.84
CA GLY A 106 11.00 -5.83 -10.56
C GLY A 106 12.28 -5.85 -9.71
N GLY A 107 12.23 -6.31 -8.46
CA GLY A 107 13.35 -6.34 -7.52
C GLY A 107 13.64 -7.75 -6.95
N SER A 108 14.82 -7.90 -6.35
CA SER A 108 15.27 -9.16 -5.75
C SER A 108 15.06 -9.25 -4.24
N LYS A 109 14.35 -8.27 -3.65
CA LYS A 109 14.21 -8.15 -2.21
C LYS A 109 12.93 -8.83 -1.72
N PHE A 110 13.08 -9.64 -0.69
CA PHE A 110 11.99 -10.35 -0.04
C PHE A 110 11.80 -9.85 1.39
N TYR A 111 10.56 -9.90 1.86
CA TYR A 111 10.20 -9.43 3.20
C TYR A 111 9.25 -10.42 3.86
N ASN A 112 9.42 -10.60 5.16
CA ASN A 112 8.49 -11.36 5.98
C ASN A 112 7.43 -10.44 6.59
N MET A 113 6.16 -10.78 6.38
CA MET A 113 5.03 -10.19 7.07
C MET A 113 4.47 -11.22 8.05
N THR A 114 4.59 -10.92 9.34
CA THR A 114 4.06 -11.77 10.40
C THR A 114 2.54 -11.89 10.29
N LYS A 115 1.98 -12.95 10.89
CA LYS A 115 0.52 -13.14 10.99
C LYS A 115 -0.20 -11.91 11.59
N GLN A 116 0.40 -11.27 12.59
CA GLN A 116 -0.17 -10.08 13.21
C GLN A 116 -0.24 -8.91 12.22
N GLN A 117 0.85 -8.63 11.50
CA GLN A 117 0.90 -7.58 10.49
C GLN A 117 -0.05 -7.89 9.32
N HIS A 118 -0.15 -9.15 8.89
CA HIS A 118 -1.08 -9.57 7.84
C HIS A 118 -2.54 -9.35 8.25
N ASN A 119 -2.92 -9.77 9.45
CA ASN A 119 -4.28 -9.55 9.97
C ASN A 119 -4.60 -8.05 10.09
N GLU A 120 -3.63 -7.24 10.54
CA GLU A 120 -3.82 -5.80 10.62
C GLU A 120 -3.95 -5.15 9.24
N LEU A 121 -3.11 -5.53 8.27
CA LEU A 121 -3.22 -5.08 6.89
C LEU A 121 -4.59 -5.43 6.31
N LYS A 122 -5.04 -6.67 6.49
CA LYS A 122 -6.36 -7.13 6.03
C LYS A 122 -7.48 -6.28 6.66
N ARG A 123 -7.44 -6.09 7.98
CA ARG A 123 -8.42 -5.28 8.71
C ARG A 123 -8.50 -3.85 8.19
N ILE A 124 -7.35 -3.20 7.97
CA ILE A 124 -7.30 -1.85 7.40
C ILE A 124 -7.97 -1.80 6.03
N LEU A 125 -7.66 -2.76 5.15
CA LEU A 125 -8.21 -2.79 3.78
C LEU A 125 -9.72 -3.09 3.75
N GLU A 126 -10.24 -3.88 4.69
CA GLU A 126 -11.67 -4.22 4.78
C GLU A 126 -12.52 -3.12 5.44
N GLU A 127 -11.92 -2.28 6.30
CA GLU A 127 -12.59 -1.17 6.98
C GLU A 127 -12.53 0.16 6.20
N SER A 128 -11.84 0.18 5.06
CA SER A 128 -11.62 1.39 4.24
C SER A 128 -12.67 1.64 3.17
#